data_AF-A0A958GLQ6-F1
#
_entry.id   AF-A0A958GLQ6-F1
#
_cell.length_a   1.000
_cell.length_b   1.000
_cell.length_c   1.000
_cell.angle_alpha   90.00
_cell.angle_beta   90.00
_cell.angle_gamma   90.00
#
_symmetry.space_group_name_H-M   'P 1'
#
loop_
_entity.id
_entity.type
_entity.pdbx_description
1 polymer ?
#
loop_
_entity_poly.entity_id
_entity_poly.type
_entity_poly.pdbx_seq_one_letter_code
_entity_poly.pdbx_strand_id
1 'polypeptide(L)'
;MAREAIRVSFQRLLVASAVGLYALQAYHTMQAAVDVPYRDEWQVIDPRIAQSYPDRSWLLTPHNEHIIATTKLLVWILYQLDGWDLRVHLLINILLFGALAALAIGIAYRAAPSDRVWLPMLLGLPLFSTLNWENHLWAFQTQFHLFLLFALGAAATLFTQRATKGRVVFGGLLLAAATLSFSAGFAAAGVLVGCYLVYSLRLRPTLQGLSNALIVLAACSPAMFAYQHLFAAGGSDSALILPHQTAFWHFFLNLVALGFGVETYSLTVGVLSGFLVSVSLLLLVAERRDESWAAIAGLVVILAGLASVAVGRAAQPDQAIWSKGSRYYEIAVLLLPFIGAGIAVWRHRAAAMLMTLTVGLTLVGHLNNWEFSVYRWTTEQKMQARACLLEKPAEECTMLWGVGTAAEIERAKQLRISLWRIP
;
A
#
# COMPACT_ATOMS: atom_id res chain seq x y z
N MET A 1 -1.19 -22.67 34.01
CA MET A 1 -1.44 -23.59 32.87
C MET A 1 -2.68 -23.21 32.06
N ALA A 2 -3.89 -23.15 32.65
CA ALA A 2 -5.12 -22.83 31.89
C ALA A 2 -5.09 -21.50 31.11
N ARG A 3 -4.63 -20.39 31.73
CA ARG A 3 -4.53 -19.07 31.06
C ARG A 3 -3.61 -19.09 29.83
N GLU A 4 -2.50 -19.82 29.93
CA GLU A 4 -1.53 -19.96 28.83
C GLU A 4 -2.13 -20.74 27.66
N ALA A 5 -2.81 -21.85 27.95
CA ALA A 5 -3.49 -22.65 26.95
C ALA A 5 -4.59 -21.85 26.21
N ILE A 6 -5.37 -21.05 26.94
CA ILE A 6 -6.38 -20.16 26.35
C ILE A 6 -5.73 -19.11 25.44
N ARG A 7 -4.65 -18.47 25.90
CA ARG A 7 -3.92 -17.46 25.12
C ARG A 7 -3.38 -18.03 23.82
N VAL A 8 -2.70 -19.17 23.88
CA VAL A 8 -2.15 -19.84 22.68
C VAL A 8 -3.26 -20.26 21.73
N SER A 9 -4.38 -20.79 22.25
CA SER A 9 -5.53 -21.18 21.43
C SER A 9 -6.17 -19.99 20.73
N PHE A 10 -6.30 -18.85 21.42
CA PHE A 10 -6.83 -17.62 20.84
C PHE A 10 -5.92 -17.05 19.74
N GLN A 11 -4.60 -17.04 19.95
CA GLN A 11 -3.64 -16.63 18.91
C GLN A 11 -3.73 -17.52 17.68
N ARG A 12 -3.81 -18.85 17.87
CA ARG A 12 -3.99 -19.80 16.76
C ARG A 12 -5.28 -19.55 16.01
N LEU A 13 -6.38 -19.25 16.71
CA LEU A 13 -7.64 -18.86 16.10
C LEU A 13 -7.49 -17.60 15.25
N LEU A 14 -6.81 -16.56 15.75
CA LEU A 14 -6.57 -15.33 14.98
C LEU A 14 -5.73 -15.58 13.72
N VAL A 15 -4.68 -16.42 13.79
CA VAL A 15 -3.92 -16.82 12.59
C VAL A 15 -4.82 -17.56 11.61
N ALA A 16 -5.58 -18.55 12.08
CA ALA A 16 -6.49 -19.33 11.23
C ALA A 16 -7.53 -18.44 10.56
N SER A 17 -8.10 -17.47 11.28
CA SER A 17 -9.02 -16.47 10.74
C SER A 17 -8.35 -15.60 9.68
N ALA A 18 -7.15 -15.08 9.93
CA ALA A 18 -6.41 -14.28 8.96
C ALA A 18 -6.13 -15.07 7.66
N VAL A 19 -5.65 -16.32 7.79
CA VAL A 19 -5.39 -17.20 6.64
C VAL A 19 -6.68 -17.55 5.91
N GLY A 20 -7.77 -17.85 6.62
CA GLY A 20 -9.07 -18.15 6.04
C GLY A 20 -9.67 -16.97 5.27
N LEU A 21 -9.61 -15.77 5.85
CA LEU A 21 -10.07 -14.54 5.19
C LEU A 21 -9.22 -14.20 3.96
N TYR A 22 -7.89 -14.33 4.05
CA TYR A 22 -7.00 -14.16 2.90
C TYR A 22 -7.30 -15.16 1.79
N ALA A 23 -7.49 -16.45 2.11
CA ALA A 23 -7.83 -17.48 1.14
C ALA A 23 -9.19 -17.23 0.47
N LEU A 24 -10.19 -16.80 1.24
CA LEU A 24 -11.50 -16.42 0.73
C LEU A 24 -11.40 -15.22 -0.23
N GLN A 25 -10.61 -14.22 0.14
CA GLN A 25 -10.36 -13.06 -0.70
C GLN A 25 -9.62 -13.43 -1.99
N ALA A 26 -8.57 -14.24 -1.89
CA ALA A 26 -7.84 -14.73 -3.06
C ALA A 26 -8.76 -15.54 -3.98
N TYR A 27 -9.61 -16.42 -3.43
CA TYR A 27 -10.60 -17.15 -4.20
C TYR A 27 -11.52 -16.21 -4.99
N HIS A 28 -12.12 -15.20 -4.32
CA HIS A 28 -13.02 -14.26 -4.99
C HIS A 28 -12.31 -13.37 -6.01
N THR A 29 -11.08 -12.92 -5.73
CA THR A 29 -10.25 -12.18 -6.69
C THR A 29 -10.00 -13.01 -7.95
N MET A 30 -9.64 -14.29 -7.80
CA MET A 30 -9.34 -15.16 -8.93
C MET A 30 -10.58 -15.57 -9.72
N GLN A 31 -11.72 -15.77 -9.05
CA GLN A 31 -13.02 -15.95 -9.72
C GLN A 31 -13.41 -14.70 -10.53
N ALA A 32 -13.03 -13.52 -10.04
CA ALA A 32 -13.35 -12.26 -10.65
C ALA A 32 -12.36 -11.81 -11.74
N ALA A 33 -11.24 -12.54 -11.92
CA ALA A 33 -10.16 -12.17 -12.81
C ALA A 33 -10.55 -12.39 -14.28
N VAL A 34 -10.58 -11.30 -15.04
CA VAL A 34 -10.85 -11.29 -16.49
C VAL A 34 -9.62 -10.76 -17.20
N ASP A 35 -9.19 -11.47 -18.23
CA ASP A 35 -8.06 -11.08 -19.07
C ASP A 35 -8.45 -9.97 -20.06
N VAL A 36 -8.64 -8.76 -19.54
CA VAL A 36 -8.91 -7.54 -20.31
C VAL A 36 -8.38 -6.33 -19.54
N PRO A 37 -7.57 -5.45 -20.18
CA PRO A 37 -7.09 -4.26 -19.50
C PRO A 37 -8.25 -3.33 -19.11
N TYR A 38 -8.06 -2.64 -18.00
CA TYR A 38 -9.05 -1.80 -17.35
C TYR A 38 -8.43 -0.44 -16.97
N ARG A 39 -9.03 0.64 -17.50
CA ARG A 39 -8.64 2.04 -17.27
C ARG A 39 -7.14 2.27 -17.52
N ASP A 40 -6.41 2.72 -16.50
CA ASP A 40 -4.99 3.09 -16.56
C ASP A 40 -4.07 1.95 -17.04
N GLU A 41 -4.53 0.68 -17.02
CA GLU A 41 -3.81 -0.46 -17.59
C GLU A 41 -3.54 -0.28 -19.10
N TRP A 42 -4.47 0.33 -19.84
CA TRP A 42 -4.33 0.58 -21.27
C TRP A 42 -3.13 1.46 -21.60
N GLN A 43 -2.81 2.41 -20.73
CA GLN A 43 -1.72 3.36 -20.94
C GLN A 43 -0.34 2.76 -20.64
N VAL A 44 -0.28 1.59 -20.00
CA VAL A 44 0.99 0.86 -19.79
C VAL A 44 1.40 0.11 -21.06
N ILE A 45 0.47 -0.12 -21.98
CA ILE A 45 0.71 -0.78 -23.26
C ILE A 45 1.48 0.18 -24.18
N ASP A 46 2.77 -0.08 -24.33
CA ASP A 46 3.72 0.70 -25.11
C ASP A 46 4.50 -0.23 -26.04
N PRO A 47 4.80 0.14 -27.30
CA PRO A 47 5.57 -0.71 -28.20
C PRO A 47 6.92 -1.17 -27.64
N ARG A 48 7.52 -0.39 -26.72
CA ARG A 48 8.77 -0.73 -26.04
C ARG A 48 8.65 -1.95 -25.13
N ILE A 49 7.43 -2.37 -24.74
CA ILE A 49 7.23 -3.60 -23.96
C ILE A 49 7.65 -4.86 -24.73
N ALA A 50 7.59 -4.83 -26.06
CA ALA A 50 7.95 -5.95 -26.92
C ALA A 50 9.46 -6.10 -27.16
N GLN A 51 10.28 -5.19 -26.62
CA GLN A 51 11.73 -5.30 -26.70
C GLN A 51 12.25 -6.43 -25.80
N SER A 52 13.36 -7.06 -26.21
CA SER A 52 14.00 -8.16 -25.47
C SER A 52 14.62 -7.74 -24.14
N TYR A 53 14.72 -6.44 -23.87
CA TYR A 53 15.16 -5.87 -22.61
C TYR A 53 14.24 -4.69 -22.24
N PRO A 54 14.06 -4.38 -20.94
CA PRO A 54 13.20 -3.28 -20.54
C PRO A 54 13.85 -1.94 -20.88
N ASP A 55 13.17 -1.13 -21.68
CA ASP A 55 13.63 0.21 -22.02
C ASP A 55 13.62 1.14 -20.79
N ARG A 56 14.79 1.68 -20.43
CA ARG A 56 14.94 2.53 -19.24
C ARG A 56 14.12 3.80 -19.32
N SER A 57 13.99 4.38 -20.53
CA SER A 57 13.22 5.60 -20.71
C SER A 57 11.74 5.36 -20.46
N TRP A 58 11.20 4.23 -20.93
CA TRP A 58 9.81 3.81 -20.70
C TRP A 58 9.52 3.53 -19.22
N LEU A 59 10.40 2.80 -18.55
CA LEU A 59 10.27 2.50 -17.12
C LEU A 59 10.17 3.79 -16.28
N LEU A 60 10.98 4.79 -16.62
CA LEU A 60 11.06 6.06 -15.89
C LEU A 60 10.12 7.14 -16.42
N THR A 61 9.43 6.91 -17.55
CA THR A 61 8.42 7.84 -18.06
C THR A 61 7.27 7.93 -17.03
N PRO A 62 6.87 9.13 -16.59
CA PRO A 62 5.71 9.29 -15.72
C PRO A 62 4.46 8.69 -16.36
N HIS A 63 3.63 8.03 -15.56
CA HIS A 63 2.27 7.69 -15.89
C HIS A 63 1.38 8.56 -14.99
N ASN A 64 0.60 9.45 -15.61
CA ASN A 64 0.01 10.60 -14.92
C ASN A 64 1.11 11.34 -14.12
N GLU A 65 0.89 11.61 -12.84
CA GLU A 65 1.84 12.30 -11.95
C GLU A 65 2.83 11.34 -11.26
N HIS A 66 2.85 10.06 -11.62
CA HIS A 66 3.55 9.02 -10.88
C HIS A 66 4.63 8.32 -11.71
N ILE A 67 5.79 8.07 -11.10
CA ILE A 67 6.76 7.11 -11.63
C ILE A 67 6.44 5.74 -11.03
N ILE A 68 6.21 4.76 -11.90
CA ILE A 68 5.73 3.42 -11.57
C ILE A 68 6.64 2.34 -12.17
N ALA A 69 7.95 2.59 -12.12
CA ALA A 69 8.97 1.82 -12.83
C ALA A 69 8.97 0.34 -12.44
N THR A 70 8.73 0.03 -11.16
CA THR A 70 8.68 -1.37 -10.69
C THR A 70 7.44 -2.11 -11.20
N THR A 71 6.29 -1.44 -11.26
CA THR A 71 5.06 -1.97 -11.88
C THR A 71 5.25 -2.18 -13.39
N LYS A 72 5.82 -1.21 -14.11
CA LYS A 72 6.14 -1.35 -15.54
C LYS A 72 7.13 -2.50 -15.79
N LEU A 73 8.12 -2.68 -14.91
CA LEU A 73 9.05 -3.80 -15.01
C LEU A 73 8.33 -5.14 -14.81
N LEU A 74 7.42 -5.26 -13.84
CA LEU A 74 6.60 -6.46 -13.66
C LEU A 74 5.74 -6.74 -14.90
N VAL A 75 5.08 -5.71 -15.44
CA VAL A 75 4.28 -5.81 -16.67
C VAL A 75 5.13 -6.27 -17.85
N TRP A 76 6.34 -5.74 -18.01
CA TRP A 76 7.29 -6.21 -19.04
C TRP A 76 7.66 -7.68 -18.83
N ILE A 77 7.99 -8.11 -17.60
CA ILE A 77 8.30 -9.51 -17.31
C ILE A 77 7.12 -10.41 -17.72
N LEU A 78 5.90 -10.08 -17.32
CA LEU A 78 4.71 -10.86 -17.65
C LEU A 78 4.42 -10.87 -19.15
N TYR A 79 4.58 -9.72 -19.83
CA TYR A 79 4.47 -9.67 -21.28
C TYR A 79 5.43 -10.64 -21.98
N GLN A 80 6.69 -10.72 -21.53
CA GLN A 80 7.67 -11.65 -22.08
C GLN A 80 7.33 -13.13 -21.80
N LEU A 81 6.67 -13.43 -20.67
CA LEU A 81 6.34 -14.79 -20.25
C LEU A 81 5.05 -15.33 -20.89
N ASP A 82 3.96 -14.58 -20.80
CA ASP A 82 2.62 -15.03 -21.20
C ASP A 82 1.88 -14.06 -22.13
N GLY A 83 2.51 -12.92 -22.48
CA GLY A 83 1.85 -11.87 -23.25
C GLY A 83 1.05 -10.90 -22.38
N TRP A 84 1.30 -10.92 -21.07
CA TRP A 84 0.65 -10.14 -20.03
C TRP A 84 -0.78 -10.59 -19.74
N ASP A 85 -0.96 -11.88 -19.41
CA ASP A 85 -2.24 -12.40 -18.93
C ASP A 85 -2.60 -11.74 -17.60
N LEU A 86 -3.64 -10.92 -17.62
CA LEU A 86 -4.04 -10.15 -16.44
C LEU A 86 -4.53 -11.04 -15.30
N ARG A 87 -4.95 -12.27 -15.55
CA ARG A 87 -5.29 -13.23 -14.48
C ARG A 87 -4.04 -13.65 -13.73
N VAL A 88 -2.92 -13.87 -14.42
CA VAL A 88 -1.61 -14.15 -13.79
C VAL A 88 -1.11 -12.91 -13.05
N HIS A 89 -1.27 -11.73 -13.62
CA HIS A 89 -0.90 -10.48 -12.94
C HIS A 89 -1.70 -10.27 -11.64
N LEU A 90 -3.03 -10.49 -11.67
CA LEU A 90 -3.88 -10.40 -10.47
C LEU A 90 -3.53 -11.46 -9.41
N LEU A 91 -3.13 -12.66 -9.83
CA LEU A 91 -2.59 -13.68 -8.90
C LEU A 91 -1.31 -13.18 -8.20
N ILE A 92 -0.38 -12.58 -8.96
CA ILE A 92 0.82 -11.99 -8.36
C ILE A 92 0.45 -10.85 -7.42
N ASN A 93 -0.53 -10.03 -7.80
CA ASN A 93 -1.00 -8.90 -7.00
C ASN A 93 -1.53 -9.37 -5.64
N ILE A 94 -2.36 -10.42 -5.60
CA ILE A 94 -2.87 -10.96 -4.32
C ILE A 94 -1.78 -11.64 -3.48
N LEU A 95 -0.73 -12.21 -4.10
CA LEU A 95 0.42 -12.73 -3.38
C LEU A 95 1.26 -11.61 -2.75
N LEU A 96 1.47 -10.51 -3.48
CA LEU A 96 2.15 -9.32 -2.96
C LEU A 96 1.35 -8.71 -1.80
N PHE A 97 0.03 -8.62 -1.92
CA PHE A 97 -0.86 -8.19 -0.85
C PHE A 97 -0.73 -9.06 0.41
N GLY A 98 -0.75 -10.39 0.25
CA GLY A 98 -0.56 -11.33 1.35
C GLY A 98 0.81 -11.17 2.04
N ALA A 99 1.88 -10.97 1.26
CA ALA A 99 3.21 -10.69 1.77
C ALA A 99 3.26 -9.35 2.54
N LEU A 100 2.55 -8.33 2.06
CA LEU A 100 2.45 -7.02 2.70
C LEU A 100 1.75 -7.12 4.06
N ALA A 101 0.60 -7.78 4.10
CA ALA A 101 -0.15 -8.01 5.33
C ALA A 101 0.70 -8.79 6.36
N ALA A 102 1.36 -9.87 5.93
CA ALA A 102 2.24 -10.66 6.79
C ALA A 102 3.42 -9.84 7.32
N LEU A 103 4.04 -9.01 6.47
CA LEU A 103 5.14 -8.13 6.86
C LEU A 103 4.70 -7.09 7.89
N ALA A 104 3.59 -6.40 7.65
CA ALA A 104 3.07 -5.36 8.54
C ALA A 104 2.68 -5.95 9.92
N ILE A 105 1.91 -7.04 9.93
CA ILE A 105 1.55 -7.75 11.16
C ILE A 105 2.81 -8.27 11.86
N GLY A 106 3.78 -8.81 11.12
CA GLY A 106 5.03 -9.32 11.68
C GLY A 106 5.94 -8.25 12.30
N ILE A 107 5.91 -7.01 11.78
CA ILE A 107 6.60 -5.87 12.42
C ILE A 107 5.86 -5.48 13.70
N ALA A 108 4.53 -5.31 13.63
CA ALA A 108 3.72 -4.92 14.79
C ALA A 108 3.74 -5.97 15.91
N TYR A 109 3.71 -7.25 15.58
CA TYR A 109 3.83 -8.38 16.50
C TYR A 109 5.12 -8.31 17.31
N ARG A 110 6.26 -8.01 16.65
CA ARG A 110 7.57 -7.92 17.31
C ARG A 110 7.68 -6.75 18.29
N ALA A 111 6.94 -5.66 18.06
CA ALA A 111 6.91 -4.54 18.99
C ALA A 111 6.01 -4.80 20.22
N ALA A 112 5.00 -5.67 20.08
CA ALA A 112 4.07 -5.96 21.17
C ALA A 112 4.71 -6.85 22.26
N PRO A 113 4.35 -6.67 23.55
CA PRO A 113 4.70 -7.61 24.62
C PRO A 113 4.10 -9.00 24.38
N SER A 114 4.80 -10.05 24.80
CA SER A 114 4.42 -11.46 24.54
C SER A 114 3.03 -11.86 25.03
N ASP A 115 2.53 -11.22 26.09
CA ASP A 115 1.19 -11.44 26.64
C ASP A 115 0.06 -10.74 25.88
N ARG A 116 0.41 -9.87 24.92
CA ARG A 116 -0.54 -9.00 24.19
C ARG A 116 -0.33 -8.98 22.68
N VAL A 117 0.49 -9.89 22.15
CA VAL A 117 0.72 -10.02 20.69
C VAL A 117 -0.56 -10.34 19.89
N TRP A 118 -1.62 -10.81 20.55
CA TRP A 118 -2.93 -11.03 19.94
C TRP A 118 -3.58 -9.73 19.45
N LEU A 119 -3.23 -8.56 20.01
CA LEU A 119 -3.88 -7.29 19.68
C LEU A 119 -3.50 -6.78 18.27
N PRO A 120 -2.20 -6.71 17.88
CA PRO A 120 -1.82 -6.47 16.49
C PRO A 120 -2.45 -7.46 15.49
N MET A 121 -2.61 -8.73 15.88
CA MET A 121 -3.21 -9.75 15.02
C MET A 121 -4.72 -9.53 14.84
N LEU A 122 -5.44 -9.26 15.93
CA LEU A 122 -6.86 -8.94 15.89
C LEU A 122 -7.14 -7.71 15.03
N LEU A 123 -6.38 -6.63 15.26
CA LEU A 123 -6.49 -5.39 14.49
C LEU A 123 -5.91 -5.50 13.07
N GLY A 124 -5.24 -6.60 12.74
CA GLY A 124 -4.82 -6.93 11.37
C GLY A 124 -5.88 -7.65 10.54
N LEU A 125 -6.92 -8.24 11.15
CA LEU A 125 -7.99 -8.93 10.41
C LEU A 125 -8.73 -8.03 9.39
N PRO A 126 -9.00 -6.73 9.67
CA PRO A 126 -9.66 -5.85 8.70
C PRO A 126 -8.90 -5.66 7.39
N LEU A 127 -7.58 -5.94 7.34
CA LEU A 127 -6.82 -5.93 6.09
C LEU A 127 -7.52 -6.76 4.99
N PHE A 128 -8.17 -7.86 5.38
CA PHE A 128 -8.83 -8.78 4.46
C PHE A 128 -10.30 -8.42 4.15
N SER A 129 -10.74 -7.20 4.47
CA SER A 129 -12.09 -6.71 4.13
C SER A 129 -12.24 -6.46 2.62
N THR A 130 -13.47 -6.25 2.16
CA THR A 130 -13.75 -5.98 0.74
C THR A 130 -13.56 -4.51 0.34
N LEU A 131 -13.21 -3.62 1.28
CA LEU A 131 -12.93 -2.21 1.01
C LEU A 131 -11.75 -1.99 0.05
N ASN A 132 -10.80 -2.92 0.01
CA ASN A 132 -9.62 -2.85 -0.87
C ASN A 132 -9.86 -3.44 -2.28
N TRP A 133 -11.11 -3.57 -2.73
CA TRP A 133 -11.43 -4.27 -3.98
C TRP A 133 -10.74 -3.68 -5.21
N GLU A 134 -10.51 -2.36 -5.28
CA GLU A 134 -9.78 -1.75 -6.41
C GLU A 134 -8.37 -2.34 -6.50
N ASN A 135 -7.64 -2.41 -5.39
CA ASN A 135 -6.28 -2.94 -5.37
C ASN A 135 -6.22 -4.46 -5.58
N HIS A 136 -7.32 -5.18 -5.41
CA HIS A 136 -7.41 -6.61 -5.67
C HIS A 136 -7.78 -6.94 -7.12
N LEU A 137 -8.63 -6.14 -7.76
CA LEU A 137 -9.19 -6.42 -9.08
C LEU A 137 -8.58 -5.60 -10.21
N TRP A 138 -7.63 -4.72 -9.89
CA TRP A 138 -6.96 -3.85 -10.85
C TRP A 138 -5.46 -4.06 -10.78
N ALA A 139 -4.89 -4.71 -11.80
CA ALA A 139 -3.51 -5.15 -11.78
C ALA A 139 -2.53 -3.95 -11.85
N PHE A 140 -2.95 -2.84 -12.44
CA PHE A 140 -2.25 -1.56 -12.36
C PHE A 140 -1.94 -1.11 -10.92
N GLN A 141 -2.78 -1.49 -9.94
CA GLN A 141 -2.58 -1.13 -8.54
C GLN A 141 -1.41 -1.85 -7.86
N THR A 142 -0.68 -2.73 -8.56
CA THR A 142 0.57 -3.34 -8.06
C THR A 142 1.57 -2.30 -7.54
N GLN A 143 1.53 -1.06 -8.02
CA GLN A 143 2.32 0.05 -7.50
C GLN A 143 2.11 0.29 -5.99
N PHE A 144 0.88 0.15 -5.49
CA PHE A 144 0.54 0.35 -4.07
C PHE A 144 1.20 -0.72 -3.20
N HIS A 145 1.00 -1.98 -3.57
CA HIS A 145 1.61 -3.15 -2.92
C HIS A 145 3.13 -3.03 -2.88
N LEU A 146 3.76 -2.73 -4.01
CA LEU A 146 5.22 -2.70 -4.13
C LEU A 146 5.84 -1.55 -3.30
N PHE A 147 5.31 -0.33 -3.36
CA PHE A 147 5.90 0.75 -2.57
C PHE A 147 5.78 0.48 -1.07
N LEU A 148 4.64 -0.07 -0.61
CA LEU A 148 4.43 -0.41 0.80
C LEU A 148 5.33 -1.56 1.23
N LEU A 149 5.45 -2.61 0.43
CA LEU A 149 6.35 -3.74 0.69
C LEU A 149 7.79 -3.28 0.82
N PHE A 150 8.27 -2.44 -0.10
CA PHE A 150 9.63 -1.95 -0.06
C PHE A 150 9.87 -0.99 1.11
N ALA A 151 8.95 -0.07 1.38
CA ALA A 151 9.09 0.86 2.50
C ALA A 151 9.03 0.16 3.88
N LEU A 152 8.08 -0.76 4.08
CA LEU A 152 8.02 -1.55 5.31
C LEU A 152 9.16 -2.57 5.41
N GLY A 153 9.63 -3.10 4.28
CA GLY A 153 10.83 -3.94 4.22
C GLY A 153 12.07 -3.17 4.64
N ALA A 154 12.21 -1.92 4.20
CA ALA A 154 13.27 -1.02 4.65
C ALA A 154 13.15 -0.76 6.16
N ALA A 155 11.94 -0.50 6.68
CA ALA A 155 11.72 -0.34 8.12
C ALA A 155 12.13 -1.61 8.91
N ALA A 156 11.74 -2.80 8.44
CA ALA A 156 12.06 -4.07 9.08
C ALA A 156 13.56 -4.42 9.05
N THR A 157 14.30 -3.94 8.05
CA THR A 157 15.72 -4.24 7.86
C THR A 157 16.64 -3.23 8.56
N LEU A 158 16.34 -1.93 8.43
CA LEU A 158 17.14 -0.83 8.97
C LEU A 158 17.02 -0.73 10.50
N PHE A 159 15.81 -0.85 11.05
CA PHE A 159 15.56 -0.63 12.47
C PHE A 159 15.74 -1.92 13.29
N THR A 160 16.91 -2.54 13.14
CA THR A 160 17.33 -3.73 13.89
C THR A 160 18.59 -3.47 14.72
N GLN A 161 18.66 -4.05 15.93
CA GLN A 161 19.78 -3.85 16.87
C GLN A 161 21.17 -4.14 16.26
N ARG A 162 21.25 -5.10 15.33
CA ARG A 162 22.51 -5.54 14.70
C ARG A 162 22.44 -5.43 13.18
N ALA A 163 22.17 -4.22 12.68
CA ALA A 163 22.19 -3.96 11.25
C ALA A 163 23.66 -4.01 10.75
N THR A 164 24.00 -5.06 10.01
CA THR A 164 25.28 -5.16 9.29
C THR A 164 25.29 -4.16 8.13
N LYS A 165 26.48 -3.78 7.61
CA LYS A 165 26.59 -2.88 6.46
C LYS A 165 25.75 -3.37 5.26
N GLY A 166 25.75 -4.68 4.99
CA GLY A 166 24.94 -5.27 3.93
C GLY A 166 23.44 -5.05 4.14
N ARG A 167 22.93 -5.18 5.38
CA ARG A 167 21.52 -4.86 5.70
C ARG A 167 21.21 -3.37 5.54
N VAL A 168 22.15 -2.50 5.88
CA VAL A 168 22.00 -1.04 5.72
C VAL A 168 21.90 -0.67 4.23
N VAL A 169 22.78 -1.21 3.40
CA VAL A 169 22.73 -1.03 1.94
C VAL A 169 21.43 -1.59 1.37
N PHE A 170 21.06 -2.82 1.74
CA PHE A 170 19.82 -3.44 1.27
C PHE A 170 18.58 -2.62 1.67
N GLY A 171 18.52 -2.11 2.90
CA GLY A 171 17.45 -1.22 3.35
C GLY A 171 17.39 0.09 2.54
N GLY A 172 18.55 0.68 2.21
CA GLY A 172 18.61 1.84 1.31
C GLY A 172 18.15 1.54 -0.12
N LEU A 173 18.49 0.37 -0.67
CA LEU A 173 18.01 -0.09 -1.98
C LEU A 173 16.49 -0.33 -1.99
N LEU A 174 15.93 -0.83 -0.89
CA LEU A 174 14.48 -0.94 -0.74
C LEU A 174 13.81 0.45 -0.75
N LEU A 175 14.39 1.47 -0.12
CA LEU A 175 13.87 2.84 -0.21
C LEU A 175 13.94 3.42 -1.64
N ALA A 176 15.02 3.11 -2.37
CA ALA A 176 15.12 3.45 -3.79
C ALA A 176 14.00 2.78 -4.61
N ALA A 177 13.78 1.48 -4.39
CA ALA A 177 12.71 0.73 -5.05
C ALA A 177 11.32 1.27 -4.69
N ALA A 178 11.07 1.63 -3.42
CA ALA A 178 9.82 2.26 -3.00
C ALA A 178 9.58 3.57 -3.76
N THR A 179 10.60 4.44 -3.83
CA THR A 179 10.55 5.72 -4.55
C THR A 179 10.21 5.53 -6.03
N LEU A 180 10.74 4.49 -6.67
CA LEU A 180 10.47 4.17 -8.07
C LEU A 180 9.17 3.38 -8.31
N SER A 181 8.46 3.00 -7.23
CA SER A 181 7.21 2.25 -7.33
C SER A 181 5.99 3.16 -7.36
N PHE A 182 6.00 4.25 -6.57
CA PHE A 182 4.88 5.18 -6.47
C PHE A 182 5.30 6.51 -5.82
N SER A 183 4.54 7.59 -6.04
CA SER A 183 4.88 8.92 -5.46
C SER A 183 4.95 8.93 -3.94
N ALA A 184 4.08 8.19 -3.27
CA ALA A 184 4.12 8.03 -1.81
C ALA A 184 5.42 7.38 -1.33
N GLY A 185 6.09 6.60 -2.19
CA GLY A 185 7.40 6.01 -1.92
C GLY A 185 8.51 7.05 -1.76
N PHE A 186 8.45 8.18 -2.48
CA PHE A 186 9.38 9.30 -2.30
C PHE A 186 9.24 9.91 -0.90
N ALA A 187 8.00 10.17 -0.46
CA ALA A 187 7.72 10.69 0.88
C ALA A 187 8.15 9.68 1.97
N ALA A 188 7.84 8.40 1.78
CA ALA A 188 8.25 7.33 2.69
C ALA A 188 9.78 7.24 2.82
N ALA A 189 10.53 7.33 1.71
CA ALA A 189 11.99 7.32 1.72
C ALA A 189 12.57 8.50 2.52
N GLY A 190 12.12 9.72 2.25
CA GLY A 190 12.58 10.91 2.97
C GLY A 190 12.36 10.81 4.49
N VAL A 191 11.17 10.37 4.90
CA VAL A 191 10.84 10.24 6.31
C VAL A 191 11.61 9.09 6.97
N LEU A 192 11.77 7.94 6.31
CA LEU A 192 12.55 6.82 6.86
C LEU A 192 14.03 7.13 6.99
N VAL A 193 14.63 7.87 6.05
CA VAL A 193 16.00 8.36 6.19
C VAL A 193 16.13 9.24 7.44
N GLY A 194 15.19 10.17 7.65
CA GLY A 194 15.14 11.01 8.85
C GLY A 194 14.98 10.20 10.14
N CYS A 195 14.02 9.28 10.18
CA CYS A 195 13.81 8.37 11.31
C CYS A 195 15.04 7.51 11.59
N TYR A 196 15.71 7.00 10.55
CA TYR A 196 16.90 6.15 10.70
C TYR A 196 18.12 6.94 11.18
N LEU A 197 18.24 8.22 10.78
CA LEU A 197 19.25 9.12 11.33
C LEU A 197 19.02 9.33 12.83
N VAL A 198 17.78 9.64 13.25
CA VAL A 198 17.43 9.80 14.67
C VAL A 198 17.70 8.51 15.46
N TYR A 199 17.26 7.36 14.93
CA TYR A 199 17.52 6.04 15.50
C TYR A 199 19.02 5.78 15.69
N SER A 200 19.80 6.04 14.63
CA SER A 200 21.25 5.81 14.62
C SER A 200 21.97 6.72 15.61
N LEU A 201 21.63 8.01 15.67
CA LEU A 201 22.24 8.95 16.60
C LEU A 201 21.87 8.65 18.06
N ARG A 202 20.63 8.21 18.32
CA ARG A 202 20.14 7.95 19.68
C ARG A 202 20.64 6.62 20.27
N LEU A 203 20.60 5.54 19.48
CA LEU A 203 20.93 4.20 19.97
C LEU A 203 22.36 3.77 19.63
N ARG A 204 23.04 4.47 18.72
CA ARG A 204 24.43 4.22 18.34
C ARG A 204 25.19 5.54 18.18
N PRO A 205 25.41 6.32 19.25
CA PRO A 205 26.06 7.65 19.23
C PRO A 205 27.57 7.56 18.92
N THR A 206 27.90 6.92 17.81
CA THR A 206 29.24 6.60 17.32
C THR A 206 29.32 7.03 15.87
N LEU A 207 30.54 7.25 15.36
CA LEU A 207 30.75 7.53 13.92
C LEU A 207 30.16 6.44 13.01
N GLN A 208 30.00 5.22 13.52
CA GLN A 208 29.34 4.13 12.80
C GLN A 208 27.86 4.38 12.56
N GLY A 209 27.14 4.98 13.53
CA GLY A 209 25.72 5.34 13.37
C GLY A 209 25.53 6.37 12.25
N LEU A 210 26.34 7.43 12.25
CA LEU A 210 26.32 8.45 11.20
C LEU A 210 26.73 7.87 9.84
N SER A 211 27.79 7.06 9.78
CA SER A 211 28.22 6.39 8.55
C SER A 211 27.11 5.53 7.96
N ASN A 212 26.38 4.77 8.79
CA ASN A 212 25.25 3.98 8.31
C ASN A 212 24.13 4.85 7.75
N ALA A 213 23.78 5.96 8.40
CA ALA A 213 22.75 6.87 7.89
C ALA A 213 23.16 7.48 6.54
N LEU A 214 24.45 7.86 6.37
CA LEU A 214 24.99 8.34 5.10
C LEU A 214 24.96 7.27 4.01
N ILE A 215 25.19 5.99 4.34
CA ILE A 215 25.06 4.88 3.39
C ILE A 215 23.62 4.74 2.90
N VAL A 216 22.62 4.80 3.80
CA VAL A 216 21.21 4.74 3.39
C VAL A 216 20.88 5.91 2.47
N LEU A 217 21.27 7.13 2.85
CA LEU A 217 21.05 8.32 2.04
C LEU A 217 21.71 8.20 0.66
N ALA A 218 22.96 7.75 0.59
CA ALA A 218 23.67 7.55 -0.67
C ALA A 218 23.03 6.47 -1.55
N ALA A 219 22.46 5.42 -0.95
CA ALA A 219 21.81 4.34 -1.69
C ALA A 219 20.46 4.76 -2.30
N CYS A 220 19.68 5.61 -1.62
CA CYS A 220 18.35 6.01 -2.10
C CYS A 220 18.33 7.36 -2.83
N SER A 221 19.31 8.24 -2.62
CA SER A 221 19.32 9.58 -3.20
C SER A 221 19.29 9.63 -4.74
N PRO A 222 19.91 8.69 -5.50
CA PRO A 222 19.80 8.73 -6.96
C PRO A 222 18.36 8.53 -7.45
N ALA A 223 17.61 7.61 -6.81
CA ALA A 223 16.22 7.37 -7.14
C ALA A 223 15.33 8.56 -6.76
N MET A 224 15.58 9.16 -5.58
CA MET A 224 14.86 10.38 -5.16
C MET A 224 15.13 11.56 -6.08
N PHE A 225 16.39 11.74 -6.50
CA PHE A 225 16.78 12.79 -7.44
C PHE A 225 16.14 12.57 -8.82
N ALA A 226 16.22 11.35 -9.35
CA ALA A 226 15.57 10.99 -10.61
C ALA A 226 14.06 11.22 -10.53
N TYR A 227 13.41 10.82 -9.43
CA TYR A 227 11.99 11.06 -9.22
C TYR A 227 11.64 12.55 -9.28
N GLN A 228 12.35 13.38 -8.50
CA GLN A 228 12.10 14.81 -8.46
C GLN A 228 12.30 15.48 -9.82
N HIS A 229 13.37 15.10 -10.54
CA HIS A 229 13.68 15.68 -11.85
C HIS A 229 12.61 15.32 -12.90
N LEU A 230 12.20 14.05 -12.94
CA LEU A 230 11.20 13.56 -13.89
C LEU A 230 9.80 14.06 -13.55
N PHE A 231 9.46 14.16 -12.26
CA PHE A 231 8.21 14.76 -11.79
C PHE A 231 8.11 16.22 -12.21
N ALA A 232 9.17 17.01 -12.00
CA ALA A 232 9.22 18.41 -12.41
C ALA A 232 9.07 18.60 -13.93
N ALA A 233 9.62 17.67 -14.73
CA ALA A 233 9.48 17.69 -16.18
C ALA A 233 8.07 17.29 -16.67
N GLY A 234 7.31 16.53 -15.87
CA GLY A 234 6.00 16.01 -16.23
C GLY A 234 4.86 17.03 -16.22
N GLY A 235 5.07 18.23 -15.67
CA GLY A 235 4.12 19.35 -15.81
C GLY A 235 2.73 19.11 -15.20
N SER A 236 2.64 18.57 -13.98
CA SER A 236 1.35 18.49 -13.29
C SER A 236 0.82 19.89 -12.97
N ASP A 237 -0.20 20.34 -13.69
CA ASP A 237 -0.91 21.60 -13.43
C ASP A 237 -1.73 21.58 -12.13
N SER A 238 -1.87 20.41 -11.49
CA SER A 238 -2.61 20.29 -10.23
C SER A 238 -1.89 21.03 -9.09
N ALA A 239 -2.54 22.05 -8.54
CA ALA A 239 -2.05 22.76 -7.36
C ALA A 239 -1.91 21.80 -6.17
N LEU A 240 -0.72 21.75 -5.56
CA LEU A 240 -0.48 20.94 -4.37
C LEU A 240 -1.10 21.59 -3.13
N ILE A 241 -1.79 20.81 -2.31
CA ILE A 241 -2.34 21.30 -1.04
C ILE A 241 -1.38 20.98 0.09
N LEU A 242 -0.85 22.02 0.72
CA LEU A 242 0.17 21.88 1.75
C LEU A 242 -0.45 21.82 3.16
N PRO A 243 0.27 21.28 4.17
CA PRO A 243 -0.25 21.11 5.53
C PRO A 243 -0.69 22.38 6.27
N HIS A 244 -0.37 23.58 5.77
CA HIS A 244 -0.88 24.83 6.35
C HIS A 244 -2.33 25.13 5.92
N GLN A 245 -2.87 24.40 4.95
CA GLN A 245 -4.23 24.57 4.44
C GLN A 245 -5.19 23.61 5.15
N THR A 246 -6.41 24.06 5.45
CA THR A 246 -7.42 23.25 6.16
C THR A 246 -7.90 22.06 5.33
N ALA A 247 -7.97 22.22 4.00
CA ALA A 247 -8.34 21.16 3.07
C ALA A 247 -7.43 19.92 3.19
N PHE A 248 -6.12 20.12 3.43
CA PHE A 248 -5.18 19.02 3.67
C PHE A 248 -5.63 18.18 4.87
N TRP A 249 -5.88 18.81 6.01
CA TRP A 249 -6.24 18.10 7.25
C TRP A 249 -7.59 17.41 7.15
N HIS A 250 -8.56 18.04 6.48
CA HIS A 250 -9.86 17.44 6.21
C HIS A 250 -9.73 16.14 5.41
N PHE A 251 -8.94 16.17 4.34
CA PHE A 251 -8.70 14.99 3.49
C PHE A 251 -7.88 13.92 4.24
N PHE A 252 -6.77 14.33 4.86
CA PHE A 252 -5.85 13.45 5.59
C PHE A 252 -6.54 12.72 6.75
N LEU A 253 -7.30 13.43 7.59
CA LEU A 253 -8.01 12.80 8.71
C LEU A 253 -9.10 11.85 8.24
N ASN A 254 -9.74 12.13 7.10
CA ASN A 254 -10.70 11.21 6.49
C ASN A 254 -10.04 9.97 5.88
N LEU A 255 -8.84 10.09 5.31
CA LEU A 255 -8.02 8.94 4.93
C LEU A 255 -7.64 8.09 6.15
N VAL A 256 -7.26 8.73 7.27
CA VAL A 256 -6.97 7.99 8.51
C VAL A 256 -8.22 7.25 9.01
N ALA A 257 -9.39 7.89 9.00
CA ALA A 257 -10.66 7.24 9.35
C ALA A 257 -11.05 6.10 8.39
N LEU A 258 -10.70 6.21 7.10
CA LEU A 258 -10.91 5.12 6.13
C LEU A 258 -10.20 3.83 6.58
N GLY A 259 -9.02 3.94 7.21
CA GLY A 259 -8.31 2.79 7.79
C GLY A 259 -9.08 2.06 8.90
N PHE A 260 -10.05 2.72 9.54
CA PHE A 260 -10.97 2.12 10.50
C PHE A 260 -12.26 1.60 9.86
N GLY A 261 -12.36 1.63 8.53
CA GLY A 261 -13.52 1.19 7.74
C GLY A 261 -14.57 2.28 7.54
N VAL A 262 -14.30 3.52 7.95
CA VAL A 262 -15.31 4.59 7.90
C VAL A 262 -15.36 5.19 6.49
N GLU A 263 -16.33 4.75 5.71
CA GLU A 263 -16.57 5.20 4.32
C GLU A 263 -17.29 6.55 4.24
N THR A 264 -18.01 6.96 5.28
CA THR A 264 -18.66 8.27 5.31
C THR A 264 -17.66 9.38 5.60
N TYR A 265 -17.77 10.49 4.89
CA TYR A 265 -16.98 11.68 5.17
C TYR A 265 -17.39 12.29 6.53
N SER A 266 -16.48 12.32 7.50
CA SER A 266 -16.74 12.87 8.83
C SER A 266 -15.45 13.36 9.49
N LEU A 267 -15.33 14.68 9.67
CA LEU A 267 -14.16 15.28 10.33
C LEU A 267 -14.05 14.82 11.79
N THR A 268 -15.16 14.69 12.51
CA THR A 268 -15.17 14.24 13.91
C THR A 268 -14.57 12.85 14.06
N VAL A 269 -14.99 11.92 13.21
CA VAL A 269 -14.44 10.55 13.21
C VAL A 269 -12.99 10.54 12.73
N GLY A 270 -12.64 11.40 11.77
CA GLY A 270 -11.26 11.64 11.34
C GLY A 270 -10.33 12.09 12.48
N VAL A 271 -10.75 13.10 13.24
CA VAL A 271 -10.00 13.61 14.41
C VAL A 271 -9.86 12.53 15.48
N LEU A 272 -10.94 11.80 15.77
CA LEU A 272 -10.90 10.69 16.74
C LEU A 272 -9.92 9.59 16.30
N SER A 273 -9.95 9.21 15.03
CA SER A 273 -9.05 8.21 14.45
C SER A 273 -7.59 8.68 14.48
N GLY A 274 -7.34 9.95 14.12
CA GLY A 274 -6.04 10.59 14.20
C GLY A 274 -5.48 10.67 15.63
N PHE A 275 -6.36 10.90 16.61
CA PHE A 275 -5.99 10.84 18.03
C PHE A 275 -5.53 9.44 18.45
N LEU A 276 -6.27 8.39 18.08
CA LEU A 276 -5.89 6.99 18.39
C LEU A 276 -4.54 6.61 17.78
N VAL A 277 -4.29 7.01 16.54
CA VAL A 277 -3.00 6.83 15.86
C VAL A 277 -1.89 7.57 16.60
N SER A 278 -2.10 8.84 16.93
CA SER A 278 -1.10 9.69 17.59
C SER A 278 -0.74 9.16 18.97
N VAL A 279 -1.74 8.77 19.77
CA VAL A 279 -1.51 8.16 21.09
C VAL A 279 -0.71 6.87 20.94
N SER A 280 -1.05 6.01 19.97
CA SER A 280 -0.33 4.76 19.74
C SER A 280 1.14 5.00 19.36
N LEU A 281 1.41 5.98 18.51
CA LEU A 281 2.77 6.40 18.17
C LEU A 281 3.53 6.88 19.41
N LEU A 282 2.92 7.74 20.23
CA LEU A 282 3.53 8.25 21.46
C LEU A 282 3.82 7.11 22.46
N LEU A 283 2.93 6.13 22.59
CA LEU A 283 3.13 4.96 23.43
C LEU A 283 4.33 4.11 22.95
N LEU A 284 4.45 3.86 21.65
CA LEU A 284 5.60 3.15 21.08
C LEU A 284 6.92 3.91 21.33
N VAL A 285 6.93 5.24 21.16
CA VAL A 285 8.10 6.09 21.43
C VAL A 285 8.46 6.11 22.92
N ALA A 286 7.45 6.12 23.79
CA ALA A 286 7.63 6.15 25.24
C ALA A 286 8.18 4.83 25.80
N GLU A 287 7.84 3.69 25.20
CA GLU A 287 8.31 2.36 25.61
C GLU A 287 9.84 2.20 25.49
N ARG A 288 10.49 2.97 24.60
CA ARG A 288 11.96 3.01 24.41
C ARG A 288 12.62 1.65 24.14
N ARG A 289 11.87 0.61 23.77
CA ARG A 289 12.42 -0.69 23.35
C ARG A 289 12.97 -0.59 21.92
N ASP A 290 14.10 -1.25 21.68
CA ASP A 290 14.73 -1.27 20.36
C ASP A 290 13.80 -1.88 19.29
N GLU A 291 13.02 -2.89 19.68
CA GLU A 291 12.07 -3.59 18.81
C GLU A 291 10.90 -2.68 18.38
N SER A 292 10.59 -1.63 19.14
CA SER A 292 9.52 -0.68 18.82
C SER A 292 9.88 0.23 17.64
N TRP A 293 11.17 0.42 17.33
CA TRP A 293 11.57 1.36 16.29
C TRP A 293 11.13 0.96 14.88
N ALA A 294 11.11 -0.33 14.56
CA ALA A 294 10.57 -0.80 13.29
C ALA A 294 9.06 -0.52 13.19
N ALA A 295 8.32 -0.63 14.29
CA ALA A 295 6.89 -0.30 14.35
C ALA A 295 6.64 1.21 14.27
N ILE A 296 7.45 2.03 14.95
CA ILE A 296 7.41 3.50 14.83
C ILE A 296 7.66 3.91 13.38
N ALA A 297 8.72 3.38 12.78
CA ALA A 297 9.09 3.64 11.39
C ALA A 297 7.97 3.22 10.42
N GLY A 298 7.40 2.02 10.60
CA GLY A 298 6.26 1.55 9.80
C GLY A 298 5.03 2.45 9.92
N LEU A 299 4.66 2.86 11.14
CA LEU A 299 3.53 3.76 11.37
C LEU A 299 3.74 5.13 10.72
N VAL A 300 4.94 5.69 10.85
CA VAL A 300 5.30 6.99 10.27
C VAL A 300 5.35 6.93 8.74
N VAL A 301 5.80 5.84 8.13
CA VAL A 301 5.75 5.61 6.67
C VAL A 301 4.32 5.65 6.16
N ILE A 302 3.41 4.96 6.85
CA ILE A 302 2.00 4.90 6.45
C ILE A 302 1.40 6.31 6.51
N LEU A 303 1.67 7.06 7.58
CA LEU A 303 1.22 8.45 7.71
C LEU A 303 1.82 9.37 6.64
N ALA A 304 3.09 9.18 6.28
CA ALA A 304 3.73 9.92 5.20
C ALA A 304 3.07 9.60 3.83
N GLY A 305 2.72 8.33 3.60
CA GLY A 305 1.97 7.91 2.41
C GLY A 305 0.59 8.56 2.33
N LEU A 306 -0.19 8.52 3.42
CA LEU A 306 -1.50 9.18 3.49
C LEU A 306 -1.39 10.71 3.34
N ALA A 307 -0.36 11.32 3.92
CA ALA A 307 -0.09 12.75 3.76
C ALA A 307 0.23 13.07 2.29
N SER A 308 1.03 12.24 1.61
CA SER A 308 1.33 12.41 0.19
C SER A 308 0.07 12.33 -0.68
N VAL A 309 -0.85 11.41 -0.38
CA VAL A 309 -2.15 11.34 -1.05
C VAL A 309 -2.96 12.63 -0.81
N ALA A 310 -3.02 13.12 0.43
CA ALA A 310 -3.72 14.36 0.76
C ALA A 310 -3.13 15.57 0.02
N VAL A 311 -1.80 15.67 -0.09
CA VAL A 311 -1.14 16.75 -0.85
C VAL A 311 -1.57 16.76 -2.32
N GLY A 312 -1.63 15.58 -2.95
CA GLY A 312 -1.96 15.45 -4.37
C GLY A 312 -3.46 15.46 -4.71
N ARG A 313 -4.36 15.30 -3.72
CA ARG A 313 -5.80 15.11 -3.97
C ARG A 313 -6.73 16.06 -3.23
N ALA A 314 -6.24 16.81 -2.23
CA ALA A 314 -7.12 17.71 -1.46
C ALA A 314 -7.48 19.02 -2.19
N ALA A 315 -6.95 19.26 -3.39
CA ALA A 315 -7.06 20.56 -4.08
C ALA A 315 -8.44 20.88 -4.64
N GLN A 316 -9.25 19.86 -4.88
CA GLN A 316 -10.55 20.02 -5.49
C GLN A 316 -11.63 19.89 -4.39
N PRO A 317 -12.47 20.91 -4.16
CA PRO A 317 -13.44 20.90 -3.05
C PRO A 317 -14.43 19.73 -3.08
N ASP A 318 -14.82 19.30 -4.28
CA ASP A 318 -15.64 18.12 -4.55
C ASP A 318 -14.85 16.80 -4.39
N GLN A 319 -13.52 16.85 -4.42
CA GLN A 319 -12.67 15.67 -4.22
C GLN A 319 -12.51 15.26 -2.75
N ALA A 320 -13.00 16.02 -1.77
CA ALA A 320 -12.93 15.60 -0.37
C ALA A 320 -13.53 14.20 -0.14
N ILE A 321 -14.57 13.81 -0.89
CA ILE A 321 -15.18 12.48 -0.84
C ILE A 321 -14.25 11.38 -1.38
N TRP A 322 -13.27 11.72 -2.24
CA TRP A 322 -12.31 10.78 -2.81
C TRP A 322 -11.29 10.30 -1.77
N SER A 323 -11.21 10.95 -0.60
CA SER A 323 -10.50 10.42 0.58
C SER A 323 -11.04 9.05 1.03
N LYS A 324 -12.18 8.61 0.49
CA LYS A 324 -12.83 7.32 0.74
C LYS A 324 -12.67 6.33 -0.41
N GLY A 325 -11.81 6.65 -1.39
CA GLY A 325 -11.52 5.76 -2.51
C GLY A 325 -10.91 4.44 -2.04
N SER A 326 -11.43 3.33 -2.59
CA SER A 326 -11.02 1.96 -2.25
C SER A 326 -9.49 1.76 -2.35
N ARG A 327 -8.84 2.30 -3.39
CA ARG A 327 -7.38 2.21 -3.54
C ARG A 327 -6.55 2.79 -2.39
N TYR A 328 -7.08 3.76 -1.65
CA TYR A 328 -6.38 4.37 -0.51
C TYR A 328 -6.56 3.58 0.78
N TYR A 329 -7.56 2.71 0.82
CA TYR A 329 -7.86 1.91 2.00
C TYR A 329 -6.66 1.05 2.39
N GLU A 330 -5.99 0.38 1.45
CA GLU A 330 -4.78 -0.43 1.72
C GLU A 330 -3.73 0.29 2.56
N ILE A 331 -3.40 1.53 2.19
CA ILE A 331 -2.43 2.33 2.94
C ILE A 331 -2.97 2.59 4.35
N ALA A 332 -4.23 3.03 4.45
CA ALA A 332 -4.82 3.44 5.71
C ALA A 332 -5.05 2.28 6.70
N VAL A 333 -5.52 1.13 6.24
CA VAL A 333 -5.84 -0.02 7.11
C VAL A 333 -4.58 -0.61 7.75
N LEU A 334 -3.41 -0.44 7.12
CA LEU A 334 -2.13 -0.86 7.71
C LEU A 334 -1.81 -0.12 9.01
N LEU A 335 -2.47 1.00 9.33
CA LEU A 335 -2.34 1.65 10.65
C LEU A 335 -2.75 0.72 11.80
N LEU A 336 -3.77 -0.13 11.60
CA LEU A 336 -4.43 -0.88 12.67
C LEU A 336 -3.51 -1.87 13.41
N PRO A 337 -2.68 -2.71 12.75
CA PRO A 337 -1.68 -3.54 13.43
C PRO A 337 -0.73 -2.72 14.32
N PHE A 338 -0.24 -1.57 13.85
CA PHE A 338 0.70 -0.72 14.61
C PHE A 338 0.02 0.01 15.77
N ILE A 339 -1.25 0.42 15.61
CA ILE A 339 -2.08 0.90 16.73
C ILE A 339 -2.20 -0.20 17.80
N GLY A 340 -2.45 -1.44 17.37
CA GLY A 340 -2.47 -2.59 18.26
C GLY A 340 -1.16 -2.78 19.02
N ALA A 341 -0.02 -2.62 18.36
CA ALA A 341 1.29 -2.68 19.02
C ALA A 341 1.48 -1.55 20.04
N GLY A 342 1.08 -0.31 19.70
CA GLY A 342 1.16 0.84 20.60
C GLY A 342 0.26 0.73 21.83
N ILE A 343 -0.96 0.21 21.67
CA ILE A 343 -1.84 -0.06 22.82
C ILE A 343 -1.31 -1.23 23.66
N ALA A 344 -0.75 -2.26 23.02
CA ALA A 344 -0.25 -3.45 23.69
C ALA A 344 0.89 -3.14 24.69
N VAL A 345 1.78 -2.19 24.37
CA VAL A 345 2.87 -1.79 25.29
C VAL A 345 2.35 -1.06 26.54
N TRP A 346 1.15 -0.46 26.50
CA TRP A 346 0.66 0.34 27.62
C TRP A 346 -0.04 -0.50 28.69
N ARG A 347 0.54 -0.61 29.89
CA ARG A 347 0.02 -1.45 30.99
C ARG A 347 -1.06 -0.79 31.88
N HIS A 348 -1.44 0.45 31.63
CA HIS A 348 -2.37 1.20 32.47
C HIS A 348 -3.85 0.83 32.22
N ARG A 349 -4.76 1.11 33.18
CA ARG A 349 -6.22 0.90 33.02
C ARG A 349 -6.79 1.62 31.79
N ALA A 350 -6.24 2.79 31.47
CA ALA A 350 -6.62 3.56 30.28
C ALA A 350 -6.32 2.85 28.96
N ALA A 351 -5.42 1.85 28.95
CA ALA A 351 -5.19 1.01 27.76
C ALA A 351 -6.40 0.16 27.41
N ALA A 352 -7.19 -0.30 28.40
CA ALA A 352 -8.42 -1.04 28.13
C ALA A 352 -9.49 -0.14 27.48
N MET A 353 -9.56 1.13 27.88
CA MET A 353 -10.46 2.11 27.24
C MET A 353 -10.04 2.38 25.79
N LEU A 354 -8.75 2.65 25.55
CA LEU A 354 -8.25 2.83 24.18
C LEU A 354 -8.47 1.59 23.33
N MET A 355 -8.19 0.40 23.87
CA MET A 355 -8.42 -0.86 23.18
C MET A 355 -9.90 -1.05 22.82
N THR A 356 -10.81 -0.80 23.76
CA THR A 356 -12.25 -0.90 23.53
C THR A 356 -12.71 0.08 22.47
N LEU A 357 -12.23 1.32 22.54
CA LEU A 357 -12.56 2.37 21.57
C LEU A 357 -12.04 2.02 20.17
N THR A 358 -10.78 1.60 20.05
CA THR A 358 -10.17 1.18 18.78
C THR A 358 -10.91 -0.02 18.19
N VAL A 359 -11.08 -1.10 18.97
CA VAL A 359 -11.78 -2.30 18.49
C VAL A 359 -13.23 -1.99 18.13
N GLY A 360 -13.94 -1.21 18.96
CA GLY A 360 -15.31 -0.80 18.69
C GLY A 360 -15.44 0.01 17.40
N LEU A 361 -14.58 1.02 17.22
CA LEU A 361 -14.56 1.85 16.00
C LEU A 361 -14.24 1.01 14.76
N THR A 362 -13.24 0.13 14.83
CA THR A 362 -12.86 -0.77 13.74
C THR A 362 -14.00 -1.75 13.41
N LEU A 363 -14.63 -2.37 14.41
CA LEU A 363 -15.73 -3.30 14.19
C LEU A 363 -16.91 -2.58 13.51
N VAL A 364 -17.32 -1.43 14.05
CA VAL A 364 -18.43 -0.63 13.50
C VAL A 364 -18.13 -0.19 12.07
N GLY A 365 -16.94 0.34 11.80
CA GLY A 365 -16.56 0.77 10.45
C GLY A 365 -16.54 -0.39 9.43
N HIS A 366 -16.21 -1.60 9.86
CA HIS A 366 -16.16 -2.75 8.96
C HIS A 366 -17.44 -3.59 8.91
N LEU A 367 -18.52 -3.21 9.60
CA LEU A 367 -19.74 -4.05 9.66
C LEU A 367 -20.29 -4.42 8.28
N ASN A 368 -20.25 -3.49 7.32
CA ASN A 368 -20.81 -3.69 5.98
C ASN A 368 -19.75 -4.05 4.93
N ASN A 369 -18.50 -4.25 5.34
CA ASN A 369 -17.34 -4.30 4.45
C ASN A 369 -16.81 -5.72 4.22
N TRP A 370 -17.74 -6.66 4.09
CA TRP A 370 -17.47 -8.08 3.86
C TRP A 370 -18.26 -8.65 2.67
N GLU A 371 -18.91 -7.77 1.88
CA GLU A 371 -19.70 -8.17 0.73
C GLU A 371 -18.83 -8.23 -0.54
N PHE A 372 -18.86 -9.38 -1.22
CA PHE A 372 -18.12 -9.62 -2.48
C PHE A 372 -18.94 -9.29 -3.74
N SER A 373 -20.05 -8.55 -3.62
CA SER A 373 -20.87 -8.16 -4.79
C SER A 373 -20.12 -7.24 -5.74
N VAL A 374 -19.28 -6.33 -5.22
CA VAL A 374 -18.42 -5.46 -6.03
C VAL A 374 -17.45 -6.24 -6.92
N TYR A 375 -17.03 -7.44 -6.50
CA TYR A 375 -16.18 -8.32 -7.29
C TYR A 375 -16.96 -8.85 -8.49
N ARG A 376 -18.16 -9.40 -8.26
CA ARG A 376 -19.04 -9.91 -9.32
C ARG A 376 -19.41 -8.83 -10.32
N TRP A 377 -19.83 -7.66 -9.83
CA TRP A 377 -20.18 -6.53 -10.67
C TRP A 377 -19.00 -6.10 -11.56
N THR A 378 -17.80 -5.98 -10.98
CA THR A 378 -16.58 -5.64 -11.74
C THR A 378 -16.27 -6.69 -12.81
N THR A 379 -16.42 -7.98 -12.49
CA THR A 379 -16.24 -9.09 -13.44
C THR A 379 -17.23 -9.02 -14.59
N GLU A 380 -18.51 -8.78 -14.32
CA GLU A 380 -19.55 -8.65 -15.34
C GLU A 380 -19.21 -7.52 -16.32
N GLN A 381 -18.80 -6.35 -15.81
CA GLN A 381 -18.36 -5.22 -16.64
C GLN A 381 -17.15 -5.60 -17.52
N LYS A 382 -16.13 -6.24 -16.93
CA LYS A 382 -14.94 -6.69 -17.68
C LYS A 382 -15.28 -7.77 -18.71
N MET A 383 -16.19 -8.69 -18.41
CA MET A 383 -16.63 -9.73 -19.36
C MET A 383 -17.37 -9.13 -20.55
N GLN A 384 -18.23 -8.13 -20.32
CA GLN A 384 -18.89 -7.38 -21.39
C GLN A 384 -17.89 -6.63 -22.27
N ALA A 385 -16.92 -5.94 -21.65
CA ALA A 385 -15.83 -5.28 -22.37
C ALA A 385 -15.03 -6.27 -23.22
N ARG A 386 -14.65 -7.42 -22.64
CA ARG A 386 -13.92 -8.48 -23.34
C ARG A 386 -14.70 -9.03 -24.53
N ALA A 387 -15.99 -9.31 -24.36
CA ALA A 387 -16.83 -9.82 -25.45
C ALA A 387 -16.91 -8.82 -26.61
N CYS A 388 -17.15 -7.53 -26.29
CA CYS A 388 -17.17 -6.47 -27.31
C CYS A 388 -15.86 -6.40 -28.10
N LEU A 389 -14.71 -6.37 -27.40
CA LEU A 389 -13.39 -6.23 -28.02
C LEU A 389 -12.99 -7.40 -28.94
N LEU A 390 -13.62 -8.56 -28.76
CA LEU A 390 -13.40 -9.75 -29.59
C LEU A 390 -14.34 -9.80 -30.80
N GLU A 391 -15.53 -9.23 -30.70
CA GLU A 391 -16.57 -9.35 -31.73
C GLU A 391 -16.70 -8.11 -32.61
N LYS A 392 -16.30 -6.93 -32.11
CA LYS A 392 -16.61 -5.63 -32.70
C LYS A 392 -15.37 -4.78 -32.97
N PRO A 393 -15.47 -3.79 -33.88
CA PRO A 393 -14.46 -2.75 -34.03
C PRO A 393 -14.22 -1.99 -32.71
N ALA A 394 -12.99 -1.48 -32.53
CA ALA A 394 -12.57 -0.84 -31.28
C ALA A 394 -13.45 0.37 -30.92
N GLU A 395 -13.88 1.12 -31.94
CA GLU A 395 -14.70 2.33 -31.82
C GLU A 395 -16.08 2.06 -31.22
N GLU A 396 -16.64 0.85 -31.42
CA GLU A 396 -17.93 0.47 -30.82
C GLU A 396 -17.81 0.13 -29.33
N CYS A 397 -16.61 -0.22 -28.87
CA CYS A 397 -16.37 -0.70 -27.51
C CYS A 397 -15.88 0.40 -26.55
N THR A 398 -15.43 1.55 -27.04
CA THR A 398 -14.91 2.65 -26.21
C THR A 398 -15.96 3.24 -25.25
N MET A 399 -17.24 3.02 -25.54
CA MET A 399 -18.34 3.45 -24.67
C MET A 399 -18.51 2.56 -23.44
N LEU A 400 -17.89 1.37 -23.42
CA LEU A 400 -17.94 0.48 -22.27
C LEU A 400 -17.01 0.97 -21.17
N TRP A 401 -17.49 0.86 -19.94
CA TRP A 401 -16.80 1.38 -18.78
C TRP A 401 -15.42 0.74 -18.60
N GLY A 402 -14.39 1.58 -18.56
CA GLY A 402 -13.00 1.14 -18.34
C GLY A 402 -12.29 0.59 -19.57
N VAL A 403 -12.91 0.65 -20.76
CA VAL A 403 -12.23 0.35 -22.03
C VAL A 403 -11.35 1.52 -22.45
N GLY A 404 -10.19 1.21 -23.03
CA GLY A 404 -9.25 2.20 -23.55
C GLY A 404 -9.78 2.90 -24.80
N THR A 405 -8.99 3.85 -25.27
CA THR A 405 -9.21 4.50 -26.57
C THR A 405 -9.01 3.50 -27.72
N ALA A 406 -9.60 3.79 -28.89
CA ALA A 406 -9.40 2.97 -30.08
C ALA A 406 -7.91 2.78 -30.42
N ALA A 407 -7.10 3.83 -30.26
CA ALA A 407 -5.66 3.78 -30.48
C ALA A 407 -4.93 2.84 -29.51
N GLU A 408 -5.33 2.80 -28.24
CA GLU A 408 -4.77 1.87 -27.25
C GLU A 408 -5.15 0.43 -27.56
N ILE A 409 -6.41 0.19 -27.97
CA ILE A 409 -6.89 -1.13 -28.37
C ILE A 409 -6.12 -1.64 -29.59
N GLU A 410 -5.99 -0.83 -30.64
CA GLU A 410 -5.27 -1.22 -31.85
C GLU A 410 -3.78 -1.47 -31.58
N ARG A 411 -3.15 -0.66 -30.72
CA ARG A 411 -1.79 -0.92 -30.25
C ARG A 411 -1.68 -2.25 -29.52
N ALA A 412 -2.64 -2.56 -28.64
CA ALA A 412 -2.63 -3.79 -27.88
C ALA A 412 -2.83 -5.04 -28.77
N LYS A 413 -3.67 -4.94 -29.81
CA LYS A 413 -3.79 -5.95 -30.88
C LYS A 413 -2.47 -6.16 -31.63
N GLN A 414 -1.81 -5.08 -32.05
CA GLN A 414 -0.51 -5.14 -32.74
C GLN A 414 0.57 -5.81 -31.89
N LEU A 415 0.58 -5.52 -30.58
CA LEU A 415 1.50 -6.14 -29.63
C LEU A 415 1.12 -7.56 -29.23
N ARG A 416 -0.02 -8.08 -29.72
CA ARG A 416 -0.51 -9.44 -29.44
C ARG A 416 -0.47 -9.77 -27.95
N ILE A 417 -0.98 -8.85 -27.11
CA ILE A 417 -1.15 -9.14 -25.68
C ILE A 417 -2.06 -10.37 -25.51
N SER A 418 -2.02 -11.00 -24.33
CA SER A 418 -2.73 -12.24 -23.98
C SER A 418 -4.14 -12.36 -24.57
N LEU A 419 -4.94 -11.29 -24.44
CA LEU A 419 -6.32 -11.21 -24.96
C LEU A 419 -6.45 -11.57 -26.45
N TRP A 420 -5.50 -11.16 -27.28
CA TRP A 420 -5.48 -11.44 -28.74
C TRP A 420 -4.38 -12.43 -29.15
N ARG A 421 -3.73 -13.07 -28.19
CA ARG A 421 -2.82 -14.18 -28.45
C ARG A 421 -3.67 -15.43 -28.66
N ILE A 422 -4.12 -15.64 -29.90
CA ILE A 422 -4.82 -16.87 -30.29
C ILE A 422 -3.91 -18.06 -29.92
N PRO A 423 -4.38 -19.03 -29.11
CA PRO A 423 -3.65 -20.26 -28.87
C PRO A 423 -3.44 -21.07 -30.15
#